data_AF-A0A651EWP2-F1
#
_entry.id   AF-A0A651EWP2-F1
#
_cell.length_a   1.000
_cell.length_b   1.000
_cell.length_c   1.000
_cell.angle_alpha   90.00
_cell.angle_beta   90.00
_cell.angle_gamma   90.00
#
_symmetry.space_group_name_H-M   'P 1'
#
loop_
_entity.id
_entity.type
_entity.pdbx_description
1 polymer ?
#
loop_
_entity_poly.entity_id
_entity_poly.type
_entity_poly.pdbx_seq_one_letter_code
_entity_poly.pdbx_strand_id
1 'polypeptide(L)'
;MLQGGEFNHLTYANPVQPDELSSVFLAWWTPGQYLIPFVFYLITTNWIIAQKITISITLLIGVFGWLRLWKRHYPKVHWSWLFVLLVLNRNLYWHTLLYMGGDLLLFCILPYFIHQALQGKKFHRYLPVWLLVGLFAKASFVVIAIPVVIWKYHQRIFRGQTFLQLLPTVLCGVLAWYFFLQMGETPTSNIDKQGYGNLPHNNWNGWIYSFAAPIASPFWLWSALENTWKSGAIHEYLLYSIFIVLGLFSTYIMLPLKTRSAYHQLAFLVFLFFSIFFALQQMRWAAISFEARHFYPIGLLALPIILNKIPRKNLAFTLLVVISLIDTARYPKIKTSITQTHCEINSLFLPYCFPNEIPKNAIIITDVWDAIPGFQHTHKMAIEPTKNKGEFRIITGIEQAESPVFKQLGMSAKPKIGVFFKLDSLQVEALNIDQAIFVNSY
;
A
#
# COMPACT_ATOMS: atom_id res chain seq x y z
N MET A 1 12.80 13.78 -10.42
CA MET A 1 12.86 15.25 -10.31
C MET A 1 13.57 15.91 -11.48
N LEU A 2 14.38 15.23 -12.30
CA LEU A 2 15.01 15.85 -13.48
C LEU A 2 14.09 15.92 -14.71
N GLN A 3 12.90 15.29 -14.70
CA GLN A 3 11.92 15.28 -15.80
C GLN A 3 10.45 15.14 -15.31
N GLY A 4 10.11 15.57 -14.09
CA GLY A 4 8.75 15.41 -13.54
C GLY A 4 8.37 16.53 -12.55
N GLY A 5 7.15 16.46 -11.99
CA GLY A 5 6.61 17.47 -11.07
C GLY A 5 7.42 17.68 -9.78
N GLU A 6 7.03 18.72 -9.02
CA GLU A 6 7.65 19.06 -7.73
C GLU A 6 7.60 17.89 -6.74
N PHE A 7 8.52 17.91 -5.77
CA PHE A 7 8.59 16.86 -4.76
C PHE A 7 7.24 16.68 -4.04
N ASN A 8 6.70 15.46 -4.05
CA ASN A 8 5.41 15.13 -3.47
C ASN A 8 4.22 15.91 -4.03
N HIS A 9 4.33 16.55 -5.19
CA HIS A 9 3.17 17.17 -5.80
C HIS A 9 2.45 16.20 -6.73
N LEU A 10 1.15 16.04 -6.52
CA LEU A 10 0.25 15.41 -7.48
C LEU A 10 -0.31 16.50 -8.38
N THR A 11 -0.02 16.41 -9.68
CA THR A 11 -0.54 17.33 -10.68
C THR A 11 -1.71 16.68 -11.41
N TYR A 12 -2.84 17.37 -11.52
CA TYR A 12 -4.05 16.91 -12.20
C TYR A 12 -4.76 18.09 -12.88
N ALA A 13 -5.61 17.80 -13.87
CA ALA A 13 -6.39 18.84 -14.56
C ALA A 13 -7.34 19.52 -13.56
N ASN A 14 -7.37 20.86 -13.56
CA ASN A 14 -8.25 21.61 -12.67
C ASN A 14 -9.72 21.35 -13.09
N PRO A 15 -10.58 20.83 -12.20
CA PRO A 15 -11.97 20.49 -12.55
C PRO A 15 -12.83 21.71 -12.89
N VAL A 16 -12.43 22.91 -12.43
CA VAL A 16 -13.13 24.18 -12.73
C VAL A 16 -12.62 24.82 -14.02
N GLN A 17 -11.33 24.64 -14.33
CA GLN A 17 -10.67 25.19 -15.51
C GLN A 17 -9.83 24.09 -16.17
N PRO A 18 -10.41 23.25 -17.05
CA PRO A 18 -9.74 22.07 -17.60
C PRO A 18 -8.43 22.35 -18.36
N ASP A 19 -8.23 23.59 -18.80
CA ASP A 19 -7.01 24.06 -19.47
C ASP A 19 -5.86 24.37 -18.48
N GLU A 20 -6.14 24.37 -17.18
CA GLU A 20 -5.16 24.61 -16.11
C GLU A 20 -4.81 23.30 -15.37
N LEU A 21 -3.56 23.22 -14.90
CA LEU A 21 -3.11 22.14 -14.03
C LEU A 21 -3.15 22.58 -12.57
N SER A 22 -3.89 21.85 -11.75
CA SER A 22 -3.81 21.93 -10.29
C SER A 22 -2.64 21.08 -9.80
N SER A 23 -1.96 21.56 -8.77
CA SER A 23 -0.85 20.85 -8.12
C SER A 23 -1.08 20.84 -6.62
N VAL A 24 -1.05 19.65 -6.01
CA VAL A 24 -1.30 19.49 -4.58
C VAL A 24 -0.20 18.69 -3.93
N PHE A 25 0.33 19.21 -2.82
CA PHE A 25 1.33 18.52 -2.03
C PHE A 25 0.71 17.33 -1.30
N LEU A 26 1.29 16.14 -1.43
CA LEU A 26 0.87 14.91 -0.79
C LEU A 26 1.65 14.70 0.51
N ALA A 27 1.10 15.21 1.61
CA ALA A 27 1.75 15.15 2.91
C ALA A 27 1.78 13.73 3.53
N TRP A 28 1.10 12.75 2.93
CA TRP A 28 1.17 11.35 3.37
C TRP A 28 2.33 10.55 2.81
N TRP A 29 3.02 11.09 1.82
CA TRP A 29 4.26 10.55 1.27
C TRP A 29 5.44 11.15 2.01
N THR A 30 5.97 10.41 2.98
CA THR A 30 6.99 10.98 3.86
C THR A 30 8.37 11.00 3.20
N PRO A 31 9.25 11.98 3.51
CA PRO A 31 10.48 12.19 2.75
C PRO A 31 11.42 10.98 2.71
N GLY A 32 11.41 10.12 3.74
CA GLY A 32 12.29 8.97 3.82
C GLY A 32 12.12 7.98 2.69
N GLN A 33 10.92 7.88 2.10
CA GLN A 33 10.69 6.95 0.99
C GLN A 33 11.39 7.39 -0.31
N TYR A 34 11.84 8.64 -0.41
CA TYR A 34 12.58 9.13 -1.57
C TYR A 34 14.04 9.40 -1.23
N LEU A 35 14.31 9.94 -0.03
CA LEU A 35 15.64 10.35 0.36
C LEU A 35 16.58 9.17 0.57
N ILE A 36 16.12 8.06 1.15
CA ILE A 36 16.96 6.88 1.37
C ILE A 36 17.48 6.30 0.04
N PRO A 37 16.63 5.95 -0.95
CA PRO A 37 17.13 5.46 -2.22
C PRO A 37 17.95 6.53 -2.96
N PHE A 38 17.65 7.83 -2.78
CA PHE A 38 18.47 8.91 -3.36
C PHE A 38 19.91 8.92 -2.84
N VAL A 39 20.11 8.73 -1.53
CA VAL A 39 21.46 8.65 -0.96
C VAL A 39 22.26 7.51 -1.60
N PHE A 40 21.64 6.35 -1.84
CA PHE A 40 22.31 5.26 -2.56
C PHE A 40 22.52 5.58 -4.05
N TYR A 41 21.60 6.31 -4.68
CA TYR A 41 21.76 6.76 -6.06
C TYR A 41 22.97 7.68 -6.23
N LEU A 42 23.28 8.54 -5.26
CA LEU A 42 24.49 9.38 -5.28
C LEU A 42 25.78 8.55 -5.37
N ILE A 43 25.75 7.31 -4.88
CA ILE A 43 26.91 6.40 -4.89
C ILE A 43 26.90 5.52 -6.15
N THR A 44 25.74 4.98 -6.53
CA THR A 44 25.63 4.00 -7.61
C THR A 44 25.44 4.62 -8.98
N THR A 45 24.97 5.88 -9.06
CA THR A 45 24.51 6.57 -10.27
C THR A 45 23.43 5.82 -11.07
N ASN A 46 22.80 4.80 -10.45
CA ASN A 46 21.79 3.96 -11.08
C ASN A 46 20.62 3.73 -10.12
N TRP A 47 19.44 4.23 -10.50
CA TRP A 47 18.24 4.17 -9.67
C TRP A 47 17.77 2.76 -9.34
N ILE A 48 17.86 1.83 -10.29
CA ILE A 48 17.46 0.43 -10.07
C ILE A 48 18.37 -0.21 -9.03
N ILE A 49 19.68 0.02 -9.13
CA ILE A 49 20.65 -0.51 -8.16
C ILE A 49 20.42 0.14 -6.78
N ALA A 50 20.21 1.46 -6.73
CA ALA A 50 19.94 2.19 -5.49
C ALA A 50 18.68 1.67 -4.75
N GLN A 51 17.60 1.42 -5.49
CA GLN A 51 16.39 0.82 -4.92
C GLN A 51 16.64 -0.61 -4.42
N LYS A 52 17.36 -1.44 -5.19
CA LYS A 52 17.70 -2.80 -4.76
C LYS A 52 18.52 -2.80 -3.46
N ILE A 53 19.53 -1.95 -3.35
CA ILE A 53 20.32 -1.78 -2.12
C ILE A 53 19.42 -1.34 -0.97
N THR A 54 18.56 -0.34 -1.19
CA THR A 54 17.58 0.12 -0.20
C THR A 54 16.71 -1.03 0.30
N ILE A 55 16.17 -1.82 -0.64
CA ILE A 55 15.35 -2.99 -0.33
C ILE A 55 16.10 -3.99 0.54
N SER A 56 17.28 -4.43 0.07
CA SER A 56 18.07 -5.46 0.75
C SER A 56 18.46 -5.04 2.16
N ILE A 57 18.96 -3.83 2.35
CA ILE A 57 19.38 -3.33 3.67
C ILE A 57 18.16 -3.20 4.59
N THR A 58 17.07 -2.60 4.11
CA THR A 58 15.88 -2.36 4.93
C THR A 58 15.21 -3.66 5.35
N LEU A 59 15.11 -4.64 4.45
CA LEU A 59 14.59 -5.97 4.76
C LEU A 59 15.46 -6.69 5.80
N LEU A 60 16.78 -6.66 5.62
CA LEU A 60 17.71 -7.35 6.52
C LEU A 60 17.64 -6.76 7.94
N ILE A 61 17.63 -5.43 8.06
CA ILE A 61 17.46 -4.73 9.34
C ILE A 61 16.08 -5.02 9.94
N GLY A 62 15.01 -5.00 9.15
CA GLY A 62 13.66 -5.28 9.62
C GLY A 62 13.48 -6.70 10.14
N VAL A 63 13.88 -7.70 9.34
CA VAL A 63 13.84 -9.12 9.73
C VAL A 63 14.64 -9.34 11.02
N PHE A 64 15.84 -8.78 11.12
CA PHE A 64 16.64 -8.87 12.34
C PHE A 64 15.96 -8.20 13.54
N GLY A 65 15.31 -7.05 13.33
CA GLY A 65 14.56 -6.35 14.35
C GLY A 65 13.40 -7.18 14.91
N TRP A 66 12.58 -7.77 14.02
CA TRP A 66 11.47 -8.65 14.39
C TRP A 66 11.94 -9.89 15.14
N LEU A 67 12.99 -10.55 14.65
CA LEU A 67 13.63 -11.68 15.32
C LEU A 67 14.08 -11.33 16.73
N ARG A 68 14.77 -10.19 16.90
CA ARG A 68 15.25 -9.71 18.20
C ARG A 68 14.09 -9.40 19.15
N LEU A 69 13.01 -8.80 18.63
CA LEU A 69 11.81 -8.53 19.41
C LEU A 69 11.16 -9.83 19.90
N TRP A 70 10.89 -10.79 19.02
CA TRP A 70 10.23 -12.04 19.37
C TRP A 70 11.07 -12.94 20.27
N LYS A 71 12.37 -13.08 20.01
CA LYS A 71 13.30 -13.88 20.81
C LYS A 71 13.32 -13.47 22.29
N ARG A 72 13.05 -12.20 22.59
CA ARG A 72 13.01 -11.68 23.96
C ARG A 72 11.75 -12.11 24.72
N HIS A 73 10.62 -12.25 24.02
CA HIS A 73 9.31 -12.44 24.65
C HIS A 73 8.77 -13.86 24.53
N TYR A 74 9.37 -14.68 23.67
CA TYR A 74 8.86 -16.01 23.35
C TYR A 74 9.98 -17.07 23.37
N PRO A 75 9.67 -18.33 23.76
CA PRO A 75 10.62 -19.44 23.72
C PRO A 75 11.18 -19.72 22.32
N LYS A 76 12.35 -20.39 22.25
CA LYS A 76 13.09 -20.66 21.00
C LYS A 76 12.24 -21.21 19.87
N VAL A 77 11.43 -22.22 20.18
CA VAL A 77 10.55 -22.88 19.21
C VAL A 77 9.57 -21.88 18.59
N HIS A 78 8.92 -21.01 19.39
CA HIS A 78 7.90 -20.09 18.88
C HIS A 78 8.50 -19.01 17.99
N TRP A 79 9.63 -18.39 18.39
CA TRP A 79 10.20 -17.34 17.54
C TRP A 79 10.83 -17.91 16.26
N SER A 80 11.30 -19.16 16.27
CA SER A 80 11.76 -19.85 15.05
C SER A 80 10.60 -20.03 14.07
N TRP A 81 9.42 -20.39 14.57
CA TRP A 81 8.21 -20.50 13.75
C TRP A 81 7.72 -19.15 13.22
N LEU A 82 7.74 -18.12 14.07
CA LEU A 82 7.42 -16.75 13.65
C LEU A 82 8.35 -16.29 12.53
N PHE A 83 9.63 -16.64 12.60
CA PHE A 83 10.58 -16.38 11.53
C PHE A 83 10.23 -17.09 10.22
N VAL A 84 9.91 -18.38 10.27
CA VAL A 84 9.48 -19.14 9.08
C VAL A 84 8.25 -18.48 8.45
N LEU A 85 7.23 -18.15 9.26
CA LEU A 85 6.01 -17.50 8.75
C LEU A 85 6.29 -16.10 8.20
N LEU A 86 7.23 -15.35 8.80
CA LEU A 86 7.66 -14.05 8.28
C LEU A 86 8.31 -14.19 6.90
N VAL A 87 9.23 -15.15 6.73
CA VAL A 87 9.95 -15.35 5.46
C VAL A 87 9.04 -15.87 4.36
N LEU A 88 8.04 -16.69 4.72
CA LEU A 88 7.00 -17.19 3.79
C LEU A 88 5.85 -16.19 3.57
N ASN A 89 5.91 -15.00 4.16
CA ASN A 89 4.82 -14.05 4.03
C ASN A 89 4.85 -13.34 2.67
N ARG A 90 3.68 -13.25 2.02
CA ARG A 90 3.45 -12.53 0.77
C ARG A 90 4.02 -11.10 0.77
N ASN A 91 3.74 -10.31 1.79
CA ASN A 91 4.14 -8.90 1.82
C ASN A 91 5.67 -8.77 1.90
N LEU A 92 6.33 -9.64 2.68
CA LEU A 92 7.79 -9.66 2.71
C LEU A 92 8.35 -10.00 1.33
N TYR A 93 7.77 -11.00 0.64
CA TYR A 93 8.15 -11.32 -0.73
C TYR A 93 7.94 -10.13 -1.69
N TRP A 94 6.80 -9.42 -1.63
CA TRP A 94 6.59 -8.22 -2.44
C TRP A 94 7.63 -7.14 -2.19
N HIS A 95 8.03 -6.95 -0.94
CA HIS A 95 9.11 -6.03 -0.61
C HIS A 95 10.47 -6.43 -1.21
N THR A 96 10.71 -7.72 -1.52
CA THR A 96 11.93 -8.14 -2.25
C THR A 96 11.88 -7.80 -3.73
N LEU A 97 10.68 -7.66 -4.30
CA LEU A 97 10.48 -7.42 -5.73
C LEU A 97 10.38 -5.95 -6.07
N LEU A 98 9.65 -5.19 -5.25
CA LEU A 98 9.31 -3.80 -5.50
C LEU A 98 9.62 -2.96 -4.28
N TYR A 99 10.18 -1.78 -4.52
CA TYR A 99 10.34 -0.78 -3.49
C TYR A 99 8.97 -0.15 -3.13
N MET A 100 8.37 -0.62 -2.04
CA MET A 100 7.06 -0.15 -1.54
C MET A 100 7.16 1.12 -0.67
N GLY A 101 8.23 1.90 -0.81
CA GLY A 101 8.39 3.17 -0.09
C GLY A 101 8.29 3.04 1.43
N GLY A 102 7.42 3.84 2.03
CA GLY A 102 7.27 3.93 3.48
C GLY A 102 6.83 2.64 4.18
N ASP A 103 6.14 1.71 3.49
CA ASP A 103 5.76 0.41 4.07
C ASP A 103 6.98 -0.40 4.52
N LEU A 104 7.96 -0.45 3.62
CA LEU A 104 9.20 -1.19 3.83
C LEU A 104 10.04 -0.53 4.93
N LEU A 105 10.10 0.80 4.95
CA LEU A 105 10.79 1.55 6.01
C LEU A 105 10.12 1.34 7.36
N LEU A 106 8.78 1.39 7.43
CA LEU A 106 8.01 1.13 8.64
C LEU A 106 8.25 -0.30 9.16
N PHE A 107 8.24 -1.30 8.27
CA PHE A 107 8.58 -2.68 8.59
C PHE A 107 9.95 -2.79 9.27
N CYS A 108 10.92 -2.00 8.82
CA CYS A 108 12.27 -1.96 9.37
C CYS A 108 12.33 -1.34 10.77
N ILE A 109 11.75 -0.15 10.97
CA ILE A 109 11.92 0.61 12.21
C ILE A 109 11.02 0.15 13.35
N LEU A 110 9.82 -0.36 13.04
CA LEU A 110 8.79 -0.65 14.03
C LEU A 110 9.25 -1.62 15.13
N PRO A 111 9.89 -2.78 14.83
CA PRO A 111 10.26 -3.72 15.88
C PRO A 111 11.25 -3.12 16.88
N TYR A 112 12.14 -2.22 16.46
CA TYR A 112 13.10 -1.54 17.34
C TYR A 112 12.41 -0.51 18.24
N PHE A 113 11.45 0.25 17.70
CA PHE A 113 10.63 1.17 18.47
C PHE A 113 9.87 0.44 19.58
N ILE A 114 9.17 -0.66 19.24
CA ILE A 114 8.44 -1.49 20.20
C ILE A 114 9.39 -2.12 21.22
N HIS A 115 10.54 -2.64 20.78
CA HIS A 115 11.56 -3.21 21.66
C HIS A 115 12.04 -2.18 22.70
N GLN A 116 12.30 -0.94 22.26
CA GLN A 116 12.73 0.15 23.14
C GLN A 116 11.61 0.60 24.08
N ALA A 117 10.36 0.65 23.61
CA ALA A 117 9.20 0.95 24.45
C ALA A 117 9.03 -0.06 25.58
N LEU A 118 9.23 -1.35 25.30
CA LEU A 118 9.13 -2.42 26.29
C LEU A 118 10.26 -2.39 27.34
N GLN A 119 11.46 -1.93 26.98
CA GLN A 119 12.66 -2.01 27.85
C GLN A 119 13.03 -0.70 28.53
N GLY A 120 12.82 0.42 27.84
CA GLY A 120 13.52 1.65 28.14
C GLY A 120 12.97 2.34 29.37
N LYS A 121 13.72 2.30 30.50
CA LYS A 121 13.62 3.36 31.52
C LYS A 121 13.91 4.74 30.92
N LYS A 122 14.68 4.79 29.82
CA LYS A 122 15.01 6.00 29.05
C LYS A 122 14.19 6.15 27.75
N PHE A 123 13.08 5.42 27.56
CA PHE A 123 12.28 5.50 26.33
C PHE A 123 11.87 6.95 25.99
N HIS A 124 11.30 7.68 26.95
CA HIS A 124 10.93 9.10 26.83
C HIS A 124 12.06 10.01 26.30
N ARG A 125 13.32 9.75 26.68
CA ARG A 125 14.48 10.55 26.20
C ARG A 125 14.71 10.41 24.70
N TYR A 126 14.42 9.23 24.15
CA TYR A 126 14.60 8.95 22.72
C TYR A 126 13.30 9.05 21.92
N LEU A 127 12.17 9.31 22.59
CA LEU A 127 10.86 9.35 21.95
C LEU A 127 10.76 10.41 20.84
N PRO A 128 11.29 11.64 20.99
CA PRO A 128 11.31 12.62 19.90
C PRO A 128 12.06 12.09 18.67
N VAL A 129 13.22 11.44 18.88
CA VAL A 129 13.99 10.84 17.78
C VAL A 129 13.20 9.72 17.11
N TRP A 130 12.52 8.87 17.87
CA TRP A 130 11.65 7.83 17.32
C TRP A 130 10.48 8.40 16.52
N LEU A 131 9.87 9.49 16.97
CA LEU A 131 8.80 10.15 16.22
C LEU A 131 9.31 10.75 14.91
N LEU A 132 10.48 11.40 14.92
CA LEU A 132 11.08 11.96 13.70
C LEU A 132 11.47 10.86 12.71
N VAL A 133 12.18 9.82 13.16
CA VAL A 133 12.55 8.66 12.31
C VAL A 133 11.32 7.94 11.81
N GLY A 134 10.32 7.79 12.67
CA GLY A 134 9.03 7.18 12.37
C GLY A 134 8.25 7.92 11.30
N LEU A 135 8.07 9.22 11.49
CA LEU A 135 7.42 10.09 10.54
C LEU A 135 8.21 10.17 9.23
N PHE A 136 9.54 10.22 9.29
CA PHE A 136 10.38 10.19 8.10
C PHE A 136 10.14 8.90 7.28
N ALA A 137 10.01 7.76 7.96
CA ALA A 137 9.74 6.47 7.33
C ALA A 137 8.32 6.35 6.77
N LYS A 138 7.28 6.62 7.58
CA LYS A 138 5.87 6.57 7.16
C LYS A 138 4.97 7.34 8.11
N ALA A 139 4.02 8.12 7.58
CA ALA A 139 3.09 8.92 8.39
C ALA A 139 2.24 8.08 9.36
N SER A 140 1.85 6.86 8.96
CA SER A 140 1.09 5.94 9.82
C SER A 140 1.85 5.49 11.08
N PHE A 141 3.16 5.75 11.17
CA PHE A 141 3.93 5.53 12.40
C PHE A 141 3.38 6.37 13.57
N VAL A 142 2.87 7.58 13.32
CA VAL A 142 2.32 8.45 14.37
C VAL A 142 1.13 7.77 15.05
N VAL A 143 0.24 7.17 14.24
CA VAL A 143 -0.92 6.40 14.73
C VAL A 143 -0.49 5.23 15.61
N ILE A 144 0.64 4.59 15.28
CA ILE A 144 1.23 3.51 16.09
C ILE A 144 1.88 4.05 17.36
N ALA A 145 2.57 5.19 17.29
CA ALA A 145 3.31 5.75 18.41
C ALA A 145 2.39 6.23 19.54
N ILE A 146 1.23 6.81 19.22
CA ILE A 146 0.26 7.32 20.21
C ILE A 146 -0.09 6.28 21.30
N PRO A 147 -0.62 5.08 20.96
CA PRO A 147 -0.93 4.07 21.96
C PRO A 147 0.30 3.59 22.72
N VAL A 148 1.48 3.51 22.08
CA VAL A 148 2.73 3.15 22.78
C VAL A 148 3.10 4.18 23.85
N VAL A 149 2.96 5.46 23.52
CA VAL A 149 3.18 6.56 24.47
C VAL A 149 2.16 6.47 25.60
N ILE A 150 0.86 6.39 25.30
CA ILE A 150 -0.20 6.26 26.30
C ILE A 150 0.10 5.10 27.26
N TRP A 151 0.41 3.91 26.73
CA TRP A 151 0.75 2.75 27.55
C TRP A 151 1.96 2.98 28.46
N LYS A 152 3.03 3.56 27.91
CA LYS A 152 4.27 3.80 28.66
C LYS A 152 4.09 4.82 29.76
N TYR A 153 3.30 5.87 29.52
CA TYR A 153 3.03 6.91 30.50
C TYR A 153 1.99 6.48 31.53
N HIS A 154 0.98 5.70 31.14
CA HIS A 154 0.08 5.05 32.10
C HIS A 154 0.89 4.26 33.14
N GLN A 155 1.91 3.49 32.74
CA GLN A 155 2.80 2.79 33.68
C GLN A 155 3.67 3.70 34.59
N ARG A 156 3.85 4.98 34.24
CA ARG A 156 4.73 5.93 34.94
C ARG A 156 3.99 6.98 35.77
N ILE A 157 2.78 7.38 35.37
CA ILE A 157 1.95 8.34 36.11
C ILE A 157 1.66 7.77 37.51
N PHE A 158 1.39 6.47 37.62
CA PHE A 158 1.30 5.76 38.90
C PHE A 158 2.63 5.67 39.68
N ARG A 159 3.72 6.26 39.16
CA ARG A 159 5.06 6.28 39.79
C ARG A 159 5.60 7.70 39.98
N GLY A 160 4.75 8.73 39.89
CA GLY A 160 5.10 10.11 40.25
C GLY A 160 6.05 10.84 39.29
N GLN A 161 6.18 10.41 38.03
CA GLN A 161 6.99 11.12 37.04
C GLN A 161 6.21 12.26 36.36
N THR A 162 6.86 13.40 36.16
CA THR A 162 6.24 14.66 35.71
C THR A 162 5.89 14.69 34.22
N PHE A 163 4.73 15.28 33.92
CA PHE A 163 4.21 15.57 32.57
C PHE A 163 5.22 16.30 31.66
N LEU A 164 6.15 17.06 32.24
CA LEU A 164 7.22 17.77 31.52
C LEU A 164 8.08 16.86 30.62
N GLN A 165 8.19 15.56 30.93
CA GLN A 165 8.91 14.61 30.07
C GLN A 165 8.21 14.36 28.72
N LEU A 166 6.94 14.75 28.56
CA LEU A 166 6.20 14.68 27.30
C LEU A 166 6.42 15.90 26.42
N LEU A 167 6.87 17.02 26.97
CA LEU A 167 6.96 18.29 26.24
C LEU A 167 7.76 18.17 24.93
N PRO A 168 8.95 17.52 24.89
CA PRO A 168 9.68 17.35 23.62
C PRO A 168 8.92 16.51 22.58
N THR A 169 8.09 15.57 23.04
CA THR A 169 7.29 14.69 22.19
C THR A 169 6.11 15.45 21.59
N VAL A 170 5.41 16.23 22.43
CA VAL A 170 4.31 17.10 22.00
C VAL A 170 4.82 18.14 21.02
N LEU A 171 5.94 18.81 21.35
CA LEU A 171 6.58 19.77 20.46
C LEU A 171 6.96 19.10 19.14
N CYS A 172 7.58 17.92 19.15
CA CYS A 172 7.89 17.19 17.92
C CYS A 172 6.63 16.91 17.07
N GLY A 173 5.52 16.51 17.70
CA GLY A 173 4.24 16.29 17.00
C GLY A 173 3.66 17.58 16.41
N VAL A 174 3.72 18.68 17.16
CA VAL A 174 3.27 20.01 16.70
C VAL A 174 4.14 20.49 15.54
N LEU A 175 5.46 20.35 15.64
CA LEU A 175 6.39 20.73 14.58
C LEU A 175 6.19 19.87 13.32
N ALA A 176 5.98 18.57 13.48
CA ALA A 176 5.66 17.67 12.37
C ALA A 176 4.34 18.05 11.69
N TRP A 177 3.33 18.40 12.48
CA TRP A 177 2.06 18.88 11.94
C TRP A 177 2.26 20.18 11.17
N TYR A 178 2.88 21.17 11.81
CA TYR A 178 3.02 22.53 11.29
C TYR A 178 3.95 22.60 10.06
N PHE A 179 5.08 21.89 10.09
CA PHE A 179 6.06 21.96 9.01
C PHE A 179 5.86 20.93 7.91
N PHE A 180 4.91 20.00 8.03
CA PHE A 180 4.77 18.94 7.03
C PHE A 180 3.30 18.55 6.79
N LEU A 181 2.60 18.03 7.80
CA LEU A 181 1.26 17.47 7.58
C LEU A 181 0.21 18.50 7.15
N GLN A 182 0.32 19.75 7.60
CA GLN A 182 -0.61 20.81 7.21
C GLN A 182 -0.31 21.43 5.83
N MET A 183 0.85 21.16 5.23
CA MET A 183 1.27 21.79 3.96
C MET A 183 0.52 21.24 2.74
N GLY A 184 -0.21 20.13 2.89
CA GLY A 184 -0.90 19.53 1.77
C GLY A 184 -1.95 18.54 2.18
N GLU A 185 -2.37 17.74 1.21
CA GLU A 185 -3.39 16.74 1.41
C GLU A 185 -2.87 15.58 2.26
N THR A 186 -3.76 15.09 3.11
CA THR A 186 -3.62 13.86 3.88
C THR A 186 -4.69 12.90 3.38
N PRO A 187 -4.61 11.57 3.56
CA PRO A 187 -5.70 10.69 3.14
C PRO A 187 -7.00 11.06 3.88
N THR A 188 -6.87 11.77 5.01
CA THR A 188 -7.95 12.28 5.84
C THR A 188 -8.45 13.68 5.46
N SER A 189 -7.84 14.37 4.49
CA SER A 189 -8.37 15.64 3.98
C SER A 189 -9.57 15.40 3.05
N ASN A 190 -10.35 16.45 2.80
CA ASN A 190 -11.47 16.42 1.85
C ASN A 190 -10.95 16.37 0.41
N ILE A 191 -10.33 15.25 0.03
CA ILE A 191 -9.87 15.03 -1.33
C ILE A 191 -11.10 14.84 -2.23
N ASP A 192 -11.00 15.29 -3.48
CA ASP A 192 -12.02 15.07 -4.48
C ASP A 192 -12.31 13.56 -4.62
N LYS A 193 -13.49 13.18 -4.12
CA LYS A 193 -13.92 11.78 -3.98
C LYS A 193 -14.20 11.14 -5.33
N GLN A 194 -14.42 11.93 -6.38
CA GLN A 194 -14.68 11.42 -7.73
C GLN A 194 -13.45 10.72 -8.31
N GLY A 195 -12.24 11.20 -8.00
CA GLY A 195 -10.98 10.61 -8.45
C GLY A 195 -10.65 9.25 -7.83
N TYR A 196 -11.29 8.87 -6.71
CA TYR A 196 -11.09 7.60 -6.02
C TYR A 196 -12.22 6.58 -6.28
N GLY A 197 -13.05 6.83 -7.30
CA GLY A 197 -13.89 5.79 -7.92
C GLY A 197 -15.06 5.29 -7.08
N ASN A 198 -15.69 6.13 -6.23
CA ASN A 198 -16.87 5.75 -5.45
C ASN A 198 -16.73 4.39 -4.76
N LEU A 199 -15.60 4.13 -4.10
CA LEU A 199 -15.44 2.91 -3.30
C LEU A 199 -16.66 2.77 -2.38
N PRO A 200 -17.31 1.59 -2.30
CA PRO A 200 -18.50 1.38 -1.50
C PRO A 200 -18.15 1.48 0.00
N HIS A 201 -18.08 2.71 0.48
CA HIS A 201 -17.84 3.06 1.88
C HIS A 201 -19.17 2.93 2.63
N ASN A 202 -19.65 1.70 2.79
CA ASN A 202 -20.67 1.46 3.81
C ASN A 202 -19.99 1.55 5.20
N ASN A 203 -20.68 2.13 6.18
CA ASN A 203 -20.10 2.39 7.50
C ASN A 203 -19.64 1.12 8.23
N TRP A 204 -20.24 -0.03 7.94
CA TRP A 204 -19.93 -1.30 8.59
C TRP A 204 -18.67 -1.96 8.04
N ASN A 205 -18.41 -1.83 6.74
CA ASN A 205 -17.25 -2.37 6.07
C ASN A 205 -15.96 -1.82 6.65
N GLY A 206 -15.94 -0.52 6.99
CA GLY A 206 -14.76 0.11 7.58
C GLY A 206 -14.35 -0.51 8.91
N TRP A 207 -15.33 -0.78 9.79
CA TRP A 207 -15.10 -1.47 11.07
C TRP A 207 -14.62 -2.90 10.86
N ILE A 208 -15.40 -3.65 10.09
CA ILE A 208 -15.18 -5.06 9.84
C ILE A 208 -13.78 -5.27 9.23
N TYR A 209 -13.45 -4.49 8.20
CA TYR A 209 -12.16 -4.50 7.54
C TYR A 209 -11.03 -4.12 8.49
N SER A 210 -11.12 -2.99 9.19
CA SER A 210 -10.02 -2.48 10.02
C SER A 210 -9.68 -3.38 11.21
N PHE A 211 -10.63 -4.19 11.70
CA PHE A 211 -10.38 -5.17 12.75
C PHE A 211 -9.92 -6.53 12.19
N ALA A 212 -10.38 -6.94 11.02
CA ALA A 212 -9.94 -8.19 10.39
C ALA A 212 -8.55 -8.08 9.75
N ALA A 213 -8.25 -6.96 9.09
CA ALA A 213 -7.04 -6.76 8.29
C ALA A 213 -5.71 -6.94 9.05
N PRO A 214 -5.52 -6.50 10.30
CA PRO A 214 -4.29 -6.78 11.02
C PRO A 214 -4.07 -8.27 11.27
N ILE A 215 -5.12 -9.08 11.47
CA ILE A 215 -4.94 -10.53 11.59
C ILE A 215 -4.78 -11.19 10.24
N ALA A 216 -5.51 -10.73 9.23
CA ALA A 216 -5.46 -11.33 7.91
C ALA A 216 -4.14 -11.02 7.18
N SER A 217 -3.57 -9.82 7.35
CA SER A 217 -2.42 -9.33 6.57
C SER A 217 -1.10 -10.13 6.72
N PRO A 218 -0.77 -10.76 7.86
CA PRO A 218 0.35 -11.70 7.95
C PRO A 218 0.10 -13.03 7.24
N PHE A 219 -1.13 -13.29 6.80
CA PHE A 219 -1.51 -14.53 6.13
C PHE A 219 -2.03 -14.23 4.71
N TRP A 220 -2.04 -15.26 3.87
CA TRP A 220 -2.63 -15.17 2.54
C TRP A 220 -4.14 -14.96 2.53
N LEU A 221 -4.80 -15.28 3.65
CA LEU A 221 -6.26 -15.36 3.76
C LEU A 221 -6.95 -14.11 3.18
N TRP A 222 -6.37 -12.92 3.36
CA TRP A 222 -6.92 -11.70 2.78
C TRP A 222 -7.04 -11.78 1.25
N SER A 223 -5.94 -12.09 0.57
CA SER A 223 -5.88 -12.07 -0.90
C SER A 223 -6.71 -13.20 -1.51
N ALA A 224 -6.79 -14.33 -0.82
CA ALA A 224 -7.69 -15.42 -1.18
C ALA A 224 -9.15 -14.97 -1.15
N LEU A 225 -9.56 -14.37 -0.03
CA LEU A 225 -10.93 -13.89 0.18
C LEU A 225 -11.28 -12.78 -0.80
N GLU A 226 -10.36 -11.84 -1.02
CA GLU A 226 -10.53 -10.74 -1.98
C GLU A 226 -10.67 -11.26 -3.42
N ASN A 227 -9.81 -12.18 -3.86
CA ASN A 227 -9.91 -12.75 -5.20
C ASN A 227 -11.19 -13.57 -5.40
N THR A 228 -11.60 -14.32 -4.37
CA THR A 228 -12.82 -15.13 -4.43
C THR A 228 -14.08 -14.25 -4.39
N TRP A 229 -14.02 -13.11 -3.71
CA TRP A 229 -15.07 -12.09 -3.74
C TRP A 229 -15.16 -11.42 -5.11
N LYS A 230 -14.04 -10.96 -5.66
CA LYS A 230 -13.97 -10.35 -7.00
C LYS A 230 -14.44 -11.29 -8.10
N SER A 231 -14.24 -12.60 -7.96
CA SER A 231 -14.74 -13.58 -8.92
C SER A 231 -16.24 -13.87 -8.78
N GLY A 232 -16.95 -13.20 -7.85
CA GLY A 232 -18.36 -13.46 -7.54
C GLY A 232 -18.62 -14.82 -6.88
N ALA A 233 -17.58 -15.59 -6.59
CA ALA A 233 -17.71 -16.96 -6.07
C ALA A 233 -18.13 -16.98 -4.58
N ILE A 234 -17.91 -15.89 -3.87
CA ILE A 234 -18.42 -15.67 -2.52
C ILE A 234 -19.35 -14.45 -2.55
N HIS A 235 -20.57 -14.66 -2.07
CA HIS A 235 -21.51 -13.56 -1.86
C HIS A 235 -20.95 -12.59 -0.81
N GLU A 236 -21.08 -11.29 -1.07
CA GLU A 236 -20.66 -10.19 -0.18
C GLU A 236 -20.99 -10.44 1.30
N TYR A 237 -22.19 -10.95 1.62
CA TYR A 237 -22.61 -11.26 2.99
C TYR A 237 -21.77 -12.35 3.68
N LEU A 238 -21.33 -13.36 2.95
CA LEU A 238 -20.46 -14.42 3.50
C LEU A 238 -19.07 -13.86 3.79
N LEU A 239 -18.54 -13.00 2.90
CA LEU A 239 -17.29 -12.30 3.14
C LEU A 239 -17.38 -11.42 4.41
N TYR A 240 -18.46 -10.66 4.56
CA TYR A 240 -18.69 -9.87 5.77
C TYR A 240 -18.79 -10.72 7.02
N SER A 241 -19.48 -11.85 6.95
CA SER A 241 -19.58 -12.80 8.07
C SER A 241 -18.20 -13.33 8.47
N ILE A 242 -17.36 -13.71 7.50
CA ILE A 242 -15.98 -14.14 7.76
C ILE A 242 -15.19 -13.03 8.44
N PHE A 243 -15.30 -11.80 7.97
CA PHE A 243 -14.58 -10.68 8.58
C PHE A 243 -15.11 -10.28 9.96
N ILE A 244 -16.42 -10.34 10.20
CA ILE A 244 -17.00 -10.15 11.53
C ILE A 244 -16.42 -11.18 12.48
N VAL A 245 -16.40 -12.46 12.08
CA VAL A 245 -15.81 -13.54 12.87
C VAL A 245 -14.32 -13.28 13.13
N LEU A 246 -13.56 -12.88 12.13
CA LEU A 246 -12.13 -12.53 12.30
C LEU A 246 -11.94 -11.31 13.21
N GLY A 247 -12.78 -10.29 13.10
CA GLY A 247 -12.76 -9.09 13.95
C GLY A 247 -13.09 -9.40 15.40
N LEU A 248 -14.13 -10.20 15.66
CA LEU A 248 -14.48 -10.66 17.00
C LEU A 248 -13.39 -11.57 17.58
N PHE A 249 -12.88 -12.50 16.78
CA PHE A 249 -11.78 -13.40 17.16
C PHE A 249 -10.50 -12.63 17.47
N SER A 250 -10.17 -11.62 16.67
CA SER A 250 -9.00 -10.76 16.89
C SER A 250 -9.07 -10.03 18.21
N THR A 251 -10.23 -9.42 18.48
CA THR A 251 -10.49 -8.71 19.73
C THR A 251 -10.42 -9.68 20.90
N TYR A 252 -11.07 -10.85 20.79
CA TYR A 252 -11.05 -11.90 21.82
C TYR A 252 -9.64 -12.40 22.15
N ILE A 253 -8.82 -12.72 21.14
CA ILE A 253 -7.44 -13.20 21.35
C ILE A 253 -6.59 -12.15 22.05
N MET A 254 -6.77 -10.89 21.62
CA MET A 254 -5.92 -9.79 22.03
C MET A 254 -6.38 -9.16 23.36
N LEU A 255 -7.63 -9.40 23.79
CA LEU A 255 -8.16 -8.92 25.08
C LEU A 255 -7.22 -9.30 26.24
N PRO A 256 -6.70 -8.30 26.99
CA PRO A 256 -5.78 -8.54 28.08
C PRO A 256 -6.57 -9.00 29.30
N LEU A 257 -6.64 -10.32 29.49
CA LEU A 257 -6.94 -10.88 30.80
C LEU A 257 -5.83 -10.41 31.77
N LYS A 258 -6.19 -10.00 32.99
CA LYS A 258 -5.37 -9.30 34.01
C LYS A 258 -3.93 -9.84 34.26
N THR A 259 -3.56 -10.99 33.71
CA THR A 259 -2.32 -11.72 33.92
C THR A 259 -1.35 -11.75 32.74
N ARG A 260 -1.58 -11.00 31.64
CA ARG A 260 -0.71 -11.08 30.45
C ARG A 260 0.54 -10.19 30.49
N SER A 261 1.60 -10.63 29.79
CA SER A 261 2.89 -9.93 29.68
C SER A 261 2.78 -8.53 29.07
N ALA A 262 3.77 -7.67 29.38
CA ALA A 262 3.87 -6.31 28.87
C ALA A 262 3.79 -6.22 27.33
N TYR A 263 4.41 -7.17 26.61
CA TYR A 263 4.33 -7.26 25.15
C TYR A 263 2.88 -7.39 24.67
N HIS A 264 2.10 -8.29 25.29
CA HIS A 264 0.73 -8.55 24.88
C HIS A 264 -0.17 -7.32 25.09
N GLN A 265 -0.03 -6.66 26.24
CA GLN A 265 -0.79 -5.45 26.55
C GLN A 265 -0.50 -4.33 25.55
N LEU A 266 0.79 -4.11 25.23
CA LEU A 266 1.20 -3.09 24.28
C LEU A 266 0.71 -3.40 22.87
N ALA A 267 0.92 -4.64 22.40
CA ALA A 267 0.48 -5.06 21.07
C ALA A 267 -1.04 -4.97 20.91
N PHE A 268 -1.82 -5.32 21.95
CA PHE A 268 -3.27 -5.12 21.95
C PHE A 268 -3.67 -3.66 21.85
N LEU A 269 -3.05 -2.79 22.65
CA LEU A 269 -3.39 -1.37 22.61
C LEU A 269 -3.06 -0.75 21.24
N VAL A 270 -1.91 -1.11 20.65
CA VAL A 270 -1.53 -0.71 19.30
C VAL A 270 -2.54 -1.21 18.28
N PHE A 271 -2.88 -2.51 18.33
CA PHE A 271 -3.89 -3.12 17.46
C PHE A 271 -5.22 -2.38 17.54
N LEU A 272 -5.78 -2.23 18.75
CA LEU A 272 -7.08 -1.62 18.96
C LEU A 272 -7.12 -0.17 18.48
N PHE A 273 -6.11 0.62 18.85
CA PHE A 273 -6.06 2.03 18.47
C PHE A 273 -5.92 2.19 16.95
N PHE A 274 -5.06 1.39 16.32
CA PHE A 274 -4.85 1.43 14.87
C PHE A 274 -6.11 1.01 14.11
N SER A 275 -6.78 -0.07 14.53
CA SER A 275 -8.05 -0.53 13.94
C SER A 275 -9.17 0.49 14.10
N ILE A 276 -9.33 1.10 15.28
CA ILE A 276 -10.33 2.15 15.51
C ILE A 276 -10.02 3.37 14.63
N PHE A 277 -8.77 3.80 14.58
CA PHE A 277 -8.37 4.94 13.76
C PHE A 277 -8.74 4.73 12.29
N PHE A 278 -8.32 3.60 11.69
CA PHE A 278 -8.64 3.33 10.28
C PHE A 278 -10.14 3.13 10.04
N ALA A 279 -10.88 2.49 10.97
CA ALA A 279 -12.33 2.37 10.86
C ALA A 279 -13.00 3.75 10.82
N LEU A 280 -12.62 4.66 11.72
CA LEU A 280 -13.16 6.02 11.76
C LEU A 280 -12.79 6.80 10.50
N GLN A 281 -11.57 6.67 9.99
CA GLN A 281 -11.19 7.36 8.75
C GLN A 281 -11.97 6.81 7.53
N GLN A 282 -12.16 5.50 7.46
CA GLN A 282 -12.95 4.88 6.39
C GLN A 282 -14.43 5.29 6.46
N MET A 283 -15.01 5.40 7.67
CA MET A 283 -16.36 5.96 7.86
C MET A 283 -16.46 7.44 7.47
N ARG A 284 -15.35 8.18 7.54
CA ARG A 284 -15.26 9.56 7.09
C ARG A 284 -15.00 9.68 5.58
N TRP A 285 -14.94 8.55 4.86
CA TRP A 285 -14.64 8.51 3.44
C TRP A 285 -13.28 9.15 3.14
N ALA A 286 -12.32 8.96 4.06
CA ALA A 286 -10.93 9.29 3.82
C ALA A 286 -10.41 8.49 2.62
N ALA A 287 -9.54 9.08 1.79
CA ALA A 287 -8.89 8.46 0.64
C ALA A 287 -7.82 7.43 1.06
N ILE A 288 -8.22 6.48 1.91
CA ILE A 288 -7.39 5.39 2.40
C ILE A 288 -7.80 4.14 1.65
N SER A 289 -6.86 3.55 0.90
CA SER A 289 -7.09 2.31 0.17
C SER A 289 -7.41 1.14 1.13
N PHE A 290 -8.34 0.27 0.74
CA PHE A 290 -8.65 -1.00 1.43
C PHE A 290 -7.57 -2.06 1.16
N GLU A 291 -6.32 -1.72 1.40
CA GLU A 291 -5.19 -2.62 1.20
C GLU A 291 -4.65 -3.15 2.53
N ALA A 292 -4.60 -4.48 2.66
CA ALA A 292 -4.15 -5.14 3.87
C ALA A 292 -2.69 -4.79 4.23
N ARG A 293 -1.90 -4.29 3.27
CA ARG A 293 -0.50 -3.86 3.48
C ARG A 293 -0.37 -2.80 4.58
N HIS A 294 -1.34 -1.90 4.73
CA HIS A 294 -1.30 -0.86 5.77
C HIS A 294 -1.33 -1.44 7.19
N PHE A 295 -1.93 -2.62 7.35
CA PHE A 295 -2.07 -3.31 8.62
C PHE A 295 -0.97 -4.36 8.86
N TYR A 296 -0.15 -4.66 7.86
CA TYR A 296 0.86 -5.71 7.93
C TYR A 296 1.82 -5.57 9.14
N PRO A 297 2.38 -4.39 9.45
CA PRO A 297 3.25 -4.24 10.62
C PRO A 297 2.52 -4.50 11.95
N ILE A 298 1.23 -4.16 12.02
CA ILE A 298 0.38 -4.43 13.19
C ILE A 298 0.08 -5.92 13.30
N GLY A 299 -0.17 -6.57 12.17
CA GLY A 299 -0.32 -8.00 12.09
C GLY A 299 0.91 -8.76 12.58
N LEU A 300 2.12 -8.30 12.24
CA LEU A 300 3.36 -8.87 12.77
C LEU A 300 3.50 -8.71 14.29
N LEU A 301 2.93 -7.66 14.90
CA LEU A 301 2.86 -7.53 16.36
C LEU A 301 1.86 -8.51 16.98
N ALA A 302 0.73 -8.75 16.32
CA ALA A 302 -0.31 -9.67 16.78
C ALA A 302 0.06 -11.14 16.57
N LEU A 303 0.87 -11.46 15.55
CA LEU A 303 1.19 -12.82 15.13
C LEU A 303 1.73 -13.71 16.28
N PRO A 304 2.69 -13.28 17.12
CA PRO A 304 3.14 -14.06 18.27
C PRO A 304 2.04 -14.39 19.29
N ILE A 305 1.06 -13.50 19.45
CA ILE A 305 -0.06 -13.68 20.38
C ILE A 305 -1.00 -14.76 19.84
N ILE A 306 -1.30 -14.71 18.55
CA ILE A 306 -2.13 -15.68 17.85
C ILE A 306 -1.46 -17.07 17.92
N LEU A 307 -0.19 -17.17 17.55
CA LEU A 307 0.52 -18.45 17.55
C LEU A 307 0.67 -19.06 18.94
N ASN A 308 0.83 -18.24 19.98
CA ASN A 308 0.91 -18.74 21.35
C ASN A 308 -0.41 -19.37 21.86
N LYS A 309 -1.53 -19.16 21.14
CA LYS A 309 -2.82 -19.80 21.42
C LYS A 309 -3.03 -21.11 20.68
N ILE A 310 -2.25 -21.38 19.62
CA ILE A 310 -2.37 -22.60 18.83
C ILE A 310 -1.49 -23.69 19.48
N PRO A 311 -2.06 -24.83 19.92
CA PRO A 311 -1.27 -25.91 20.49
C PRO A 311 -0.26 -26.44 19.46
N ARG A 312 0.98 -26.70 19.88
CA ARG A 312 2.09 -26.99 18.95
C ARG A 312 1.93 -28.28 18.15
N LYS A 313 1.24 -29.27 18.71
CA LYS A 313 0.94 -30.55 18.03
C LYS A 313 -0.32 -30.47 17.15
N ASN A 314 -0.90 -29.28 17.02
CA ASN A 314 -2.19 -29.12 16.35
C ASN A 314 -1.98 -28.99 14.84
N LEU A 315 -2.77 -29.74 14.10
CA LEU A 315 -2.92 -29.69 12.64
C LEU A 315 -3.03 -28.24 12.13
N ALA A 316 -3.69 -27.36 12.91
CA ALA A 316 -3.83 -25.94 12.59
C ALA A 316 -2.49 -25.22 12.30
N PHE A 317 -1.42 -25.52 13.04
CA PHE A 317 -0.13 -24.88 12.80
C PHE A 317 0.52 -25.37 11.51
N THR A 318 0.50 -26.68 11.29
CA THR A 318 0.98 -27.29 10.03
C THR A 318 0.21 -26.72 8.84
N LEU A 319 -1.11 -26.58 8.95
CA LEU A 319 -1.95 -25.95 7.93
C LEU A 319 -1.53 -24.51 7.65
N LEU A 320 -1.23 -23.69 8.66
CA LEU A 320 -0.75 -22.32 8.46
C LEU A 320 0.56 -22.28 7.65
N VAL A 321 1.52 -23.16 7.96
CA VAL A 321 2.79 -23.23 7.22
C VAL A 321 2.56 -23.71 5.79
N VAL A 322 1.76 -24.78 5.60
CA VAL A 322 1.43 -25.31 4.27
C VAL A 322 0.72 -24.26 3.43
N ILE A 323 -0.25 -23.53 3.99
CA ILE A 323 -0.93 -22.43 3.31
C ILE A 323 0.06 -21.34 2.92
N SER A 324 0.99 -20.96 3.81
CA SER A 324 2.01 -19.95 3.52
C SER A 324 3.00 -20.41 2.42
N LEU A 325 3.34 -21.70 2.39
CA LEU A 325 4.16 -22.30 1.33
C LEU A 325 3.43 -22.35 -0.01
N ILE A 326 2.17 -22.81 -0.04
CA ILE A 326 1.34 -22.82 -1.25
C ILE A 326 1.21 -21.41 -1.81
N ASP A 327 1.00 -20.44 -0.93
CA ASP A 327 0.91 -19.03 -1.30
C ASP A 327 2.21 -18.54 -1.93
N THR A 328 3.33 -18.72 -1.23
CA THR A 328 4.68 -18.39 -1.74
C THR A 328 4.94 -19.04 -3.11
N ALA A 329 4.53 -20.29 -3.31
CA ALA A 329 4.73 -21.05 -4.54
C ALA A 329 3.82 -20.59 -5.71
N ARG A 330 2.67 -19.98 -5.43
CA ARG A 330 1.78 -19.43 -6.47
C ARG A 330 2.30 -18.11 -7.05
N TYR A 331 3.06 -17.32 -6.28
CA TYR A 331 3.49 -15.99 -6.73
C TYR A 331 4.37 -15.95 -7.98
N PRO A 332 5.39 -16.83 -8.17
CA PRO A 332 6.18 -16.81 -9.38
C PRO A 332 5.34 -16.94 -10.66
N LYS A 333 4.21 -17.66 -10.59
CA LYS A 333 3.30 -17.86 -11.72
C LYS A 333 2.47 -16.61 -12.06
N ILE A 334 2.13 -15.80 -11.05
CA ILE A 334 1.50 -14.49 -11.24
C ILE A 334 2.53 -13.47 -11.77
N LYS A 335 3.80 -13.63 -11.39
CA LYS A 335 4.89 -12.75 -11.81
C LYS A 335 5.27 -12.92 -13.28
N THR A 336 5.23 -14.12 -13.84
CA THR A 336 5.52 -14.31 -15.27
C THR A 336 4.55 -13.52 -16.14
N SER A 337 3.26 -13.47 -15.80
CA SER A 337 2.31 -12.63 -16.54
C SER A 337 2.59 -11.14 -16.32
N ILE A 338 2.69 -10.67 -15.07
CA ILE A 338 2.88 -9.23 -14.77
C ILE A 338 4.23 -8.71 -15.29
N THR A 339 5.31 -9.48 -15.22
CA THR A 339 6.64 -9.05 -15.69
C THR A 339 6.71 -9.04 -17.22
N GLN A 340 6.03 -9.97 -17.91
CA GLN A 340 5.84 -9.88 -19.37
C GLN A 340 5.06 -8.61 -19.72
N THR A 341 3.94 -8.36 -19.04
CA THR A 341 3.11 -7.17 -19.28
C THR A 341 3.84 -5.86 -18.95
N HIS A 342 4.56 -5.77 -17.83
CA HIS A 342 5.31 -4.57 -17.45
C HIS A 342 6.59 -4.35 -18.26
N CYS A 343 7.29 -5.41 -18.70
CA CYS A 343 8.42 -5.25 -19.62
C CYS A 343 7.95 -4.77 -20.99
N GLU A 344 6.82 -5.29 -21.50
CA GLU A 344 6.21 -4.80 -22.75
C GLU A 344 5.72 -3.35 -22.63
N ILE A 345 5.14 -2.95 -21.50
CA ILE A 345 4.66 -1.58 -21.28
C ILE A 345 5.81 -0.58 -21.03
N ASN A 346 6.86 -0.93 -20.29
CA ASN A 346 8.00 -0.02 -20.10
C ASN A 346 8.81 0.19 -21.39
N SER A 347 8.67 -0.69 -22.38
CA SER A 347 9.15 -0.44 -23.75
C SER A 347 8.21 0.43 -24.60
N LEU A 348 6.97 0.63 -24.16
CA LEU A 348 5.99 1.53 -24.77
C LEU A 348 6.03 2.89 -24.06
N PHE A 349 6.84 3.81 -24.57
CA PHE A 349 6.68 5.23 -24.25
C PHE A 349 5.32 5.69 -24.78
N LEU A 350 4.33 5.85 -23.89
CA LEU A 350 3.04 6.44 -24.21
C LEU A 350 3.03 7.91 -23.75
N PRO A 351 3.04 8.88 -24.67
CA PRO A 351 2.76 10.28 -24.37
C PRO A 351 1.28 10.50 -24.05
N TYR A 352 1.03 11.53 -23.25
CA TYR A 352 -0.28 12.13 -23.04
C TYR A 352 -0.83 12.67 -24.37
N CYS A 353 -1.94 12.11 -24.87
CA CYS A 353 -2.70 12.75 -25.94
C CYS A 353 -3.65 13.78 -25.33
N PHE A 354 -3.60 15.03 -25.82
CA PHE A 354 -4.59 16.05 -25.47
C PHE A 354 -5.98 15.65 -25.99
N PRO A 355 -7.05 15.90 -25.23
CA PRO A 355 -8.41 15.42 -25.56
C PRO A 355 -8.98 15.97 -26.87
N ASN A 356 -8.42 17.05 -27.42
CA ASN A 356 -8.94 17.70 -28.61
C ASN A 356 -8.43 17.11 -29.95
N GLU A 357 -7.54 16.11 -29.91
CA GLU A 357 -6.91 15.52 -31.11
C GLU A 357 -7.17 14.02 -31.27
N ILE A 358 -8.22 13.47 -30.65
CA ILE A 358 -8.57 12.06 -30.83
C ILE A 358 -9.25 11.91 -32.21
N PRO A 359 -8.72 11.08 -33.14
CA PRO A 359 -9.36 10.83 -34.42
C PRO A 359 -10.78 10.29 -34.22
N LYS A 360 -11.74 10.73 -35.04
CA LYS A 360 -13.16 10.31 -34.95
C LYS A 360 -13.39 8.80 -35.03
N ASN A 361 -12.39 8.03 -35.43
CA ASN A 361 -12.44 6.59 -35.64
C ASN A 361 -11.57 5.81 -34.64
N ALA A 362 -10.95 6.48 -33.66
CA ALA A 362 -10.14 5.82 -32.66
C ALA A 362 -11.04 5.13 -31.62
N ILE A 363 -10.79 3.85 -31.38
CA ILE A 363 -11.43 3.13 -30.28
C ILE A 363 -10.62 3.43 -29.04
N ILE A 364 -11.22 4.18 -28.11
CA ILE A 364 -10.65 4.38 -26.78
C ILE A 364 -10.94 3.11 -26.00
N ILE A 365 -9.92 2.28 -25.79
CA ILE A 365 -10.05 1.17 -24.84
C ILE A 365 -9.89 1.76 -23.45
N THR A 366 -11.01 1.95 -22.76
CA THR A 366 -11.03 2.06 -21.31
C THR A 366 -10.95 0.65 -20.74
N ASP A 367 -9.82 0.37 -20.09
CA ASP A 367 -9.54 -0.71 -19.15
C ASP A 367 -9.13 -2.11 -19.63
N VAL A 368 -7.89 -2.45 -19.25
CA VAL A 368 -7.47 -3.78 -18.77
C VAL A 368 -6.64 -3.59 -17.48
N TRP A 369 -7.10 -2.73 -16.57
CA TRP A 369 -6.40 -2.49 -15.29
C TRP A 369 -7.01 -3.28 -14.12
N ASP A 370 -8.16 -3.92 -14.29
CA ASP A 370 -8.84 -4.71 -13.25
C ASP A 370 -8.10 -5.99 -12.81
N ALA A 371 -7.05 -6.40 -13.52
CA ALA A 371 -6.31 -7.63 -13.23
C ALA A 371 -5.11 -7.45 -12.27
N ILE A 372 -4.71 -6.21 -11.93
CA ILE A 372 -3.59 -5.93 -11.02
C ILE A 372 -4.13 -5.30 -9.73
N PRO A 373 -4.18 -6.02 -8.59
CA PRO A 373 -4.59 -5.44 -7.33
C PRO A 373 -3.62 -4.33 -6.91
N GLY A 374 -4.10 -3.07 -6.86
CA GLY A 374 -3.39 -1.95 -6.23
C GLY A 374 -2.90 -0.81 -7.15
N PHE A 375 -3.26 -0.81 -8.43
CA PHE A 375 -2.98 0.33 -9.33
C PHE A 375 -4.27 0.82 -9.99
N GLN A 376 -4.79 1.96 -9.54
CA GLN A 376 -5.91 2.67 -10.18
C GLN A 376 -5.42 4.05 -10.62
N HIS A 377 -4.74 4.11 -11.77
CA HIS A 377 -4.50 5.38 -12.46
C HIS A 377 -4.75 5.19 -13.96
N THR A 378 -5.57 6.08 -14.51
CA THR A 378 -6.09 6.07 -15.88
C THR A 378 -5.03 6.52 -16.87
N HIS A 379 -4.35 5.57 -17.51
CA HIS A 379 -3.66 5.82 -18.76
C HIS A 379 -4.54 5.32 -19.91
N LYS A 380 -5.19 6.25 -20.61
CA LYS A 380 -5.97 5.94 -21.82
C LYS A 380 -5.00 5.54 -22.94
N MET A 381 -5.20 4.37 -23.53
CA MET A 381 -4.46 3.92 -24.72
C MET A 381 -5.38 4.11 -25.94
N ALA A 382 -4.89 4.81 -26.97
CA ALA A 382 -5.65 5.00 -28.21
C ALA A 382 -5.24 3.93 -29.24
N ILE A 383 -6.23 3.27 -29.84
CA ILE A 383 -6.01 2.29 -30.90
C ILE A 383 -6.71 2.79 -32.16
N GLU A 384 -5.96 2.86 -33.25
CA GLU A 384 -6.46 3.26 -34.57
C GLU A 384 -6.58 2.02 -35.47
N PRO A 385 -7.75 1.78 -36.08
CA PRO A 385 -7.88 0.76 -37.11
C PRO A 385 -7.02 1.15 -38.33
N THR A 386 -6.18 0.23 -38.79
CA THR A 386 -5.39 0.47 -40.00
C THR A 386 -6.25 0.30 -41.26
N LYS A 387 -5.72 0.65 -42.44
CA LYS A 387 -6.39 0.40 -43.72
C LYS A 387 -6.59 -1.09 -44.01
N ASN A 388 -5.86 -1.97 -43.33
CA ASN A 388 -6.00 -3.41 -43.47
C ASN A 388 -7.07 -3.92 -42.51
N LYS A 389 -8.03 -4.66 -43.05
CA LYS A 389 -9.17 -5.20 -42.31
C LYS A 389 -8.67 -6.18 -41.22
N GLY A 390 -8.94 -5.86 -39.95
CA GLY A 390 -8.55 -6.69 -38.79
C GLY A 390 -7.21 -6.34 -38.15
N GLU A 391 -6.52 -5.31 -38.64
CA GLU A 391 -5.27 -4.82 -38.05
C GLU A 391 -5.49 -3.50 -37.31
N PHE A 392 -5.02 -3.44 -36.08
CA PHE A 392 -5.11 -2.28 -35.20
C PHE A 392 -3.71 -1.78 -34.85
N ARG A 393 -3.52 -0.46 -34.88
CA ARG A 393 -2.28 0.21 -34.50
C ARG A 393 -2.46 0.89 -33.15
N ILE A 394 -1.57 0.61 -32.20
CA ILE A 394 -1.50 1.38 -30.95
C ILE A 394 -0.83 2.72 -31.29
N ILE A 395 -1.57 3.82 -31.15
CA ILE A 395 -0.99 5.13 -31.31
C ILE A 395 -0.23 5.45 -30.02
N THR A 396 1.10 5.40 -30.11
CA THR A 396 1.96 6.07 -29.14
C THR A 396 2.21 7.49 -29.67
N GLY A 397 2.00 8.52 -28.87
CA GLY A 397 2.15 9.94 -29.24
C GLY A 397 3.52 10.36 -29.83
N ILE A 398 4.49 9.46 -29.95
CA ILE A 398 5.70 9.66 -30.78
C ILE A 398 5.30 9.81 -32.26
N GLU A 399 4.19 9.22 -32.70
CA GLU A 399 3.71 9.30 -34.08
C GLU A 399 2.91 10.58 -34.40
N GLN A 400 2.48 11.35 -33.38
CA GLN A 400 1.89 12.68 -33.58
C GLN A 400 2.90 13.72 -34.09
N ALA A 401 4.21 13.50 -33.88
CA ALA A 401 5.27 14.39 -34.36
C ALA A 401 5.44 14.37 -35.90
N GLU A 402 4.87 13.37 -36.61
CA GLU A 402 4.85 13.35 -38.08
C GLU A 402 3.58 14.02 -38.67
N SER A 403 2.67 14.54 -37.82
CA SER A 403 1.52 15.35 -38.24
C SER A 403 1.99 16.60 -39.02
N PRO A 404 1.33 16.95 -40.15
CA PRO A 404 1.62 18.16 -40.91
C PRO A 404 1.63 19.45 -40.07
N VAL A 405 0.88 19.45 -38.95
CA VAL A 405 0.78 20.56 -37.99
C VAL A 405 2.09 20.77 -37.21
N PHE A 406 2.78 19.69 -36.82
CA PHE A 406 4.05 19.77 -36.07
C PHE A 406 5.27 20.07 -36.96
N LYS A 407 5.23 19.68 -38.23
CA LYS A 407 6.24 20.09 -39.23
C LYS A 407 6.30 21.60 -39.43
N GLN A 408 5.20 22.33 -39.19
CA GLN A 408 5.18 23.80 -39.24
C GLN A 408 5.86 24.45 -38.03
N LEU A 409 6.09 23.72 -36.94
CA LEU A 409 6.68 24.22 -35.69
C LEU A 409 8.18 23.88 -35.52
N GLY A 410 8.82 23.26 -36.53
CA GLY A 410 10.29 23.16 -36.61
C GLY A 410 10.99 22.16 -35.68
N MET A 411 10.26 21.25 -35.02
CA MET A 411 10.85 20.27 -34.11
C MET A 411 11.07 18.90 -34.78
N SER A 412 12.31 18.42 -34.87
CA SER A 412 12.66 17.11 -35.43
C SER A 412 13.03 16.10 -34.35
N ALA A 413 12.38 14.94 -34.31
CA ALA A 413 12.87 13.78 -33.57
C ALA A 413 12.60 12.46 -34.32
N LYS A 414 13.57 11.54 -34.28
CA LYS A 414 13.47 10.10 -34.59
C LYS A 414 13.89 9.36 -33.31
N PRO A 415 13.27 8.22 -32.91
CA PRO A 415 13.23 6.98 -33.70
C PRO A 415 11.85 6.27 -33.75
N LYS A 416 11.71 5.34 -34.71
CA LYS A 416 10.52 4.51 -35.00
C LYS A 416 10.56 3.19 -34.23
N ILE A 417 9.50 2.88 -33.49
CA ILE A 417 9.14 1.50 -33.11
C ILE A 417 7.62 1.40 -33.27
N GLY A 418 7.16 0.59 -34.24
CA GLY A 418 5.75 0.22 -34.37
C GLY A 418 5.59 -1.25 -34.02
N VAL A 419 4.63 -1.56 -33.14
CA VAL A 419 4.24 -2.93 -32.80
C VAL A 419 2.86 -3.19 -33.41
N PHE A 420 2.75 -4.21 -34.25
CA PHE A 420 1.51 -4.61 -34.91
C PHE A 420 0.97 -5.88 -34.26
N PHE A 421 -0.34 -5.93 -34.02
CA PHE A 421 -1.03 -7.13 -33.57
C PHE A 421 -2.04 -7.57 -34.62
N LYS A 422 -2.04 -8.86 -34.93
CA LYS A 422 -3.04 -9.51 -35.79
C LYS A 422 -3.95 -10.36 -34.91
N LEU A 423 -5.20 -9.94 -34.75
CA LEU A 423 -6.20 -10.66 -33.96
C LEU A 423 -6.93 -11.65 -34.86
N ASP A 424 -6.39 -12.87 -34.99
CA ASP A 424 -6.93 -13.86 -35.95
C ASP A 424 -8.20 -14.61 -35.46
N SER A 425 -8.74 -14.35 -34.26
CA SER A 425 -10.06 -14.88 -33.87
C SER A 425 -10.65 -14.26 -32.59
N LEU A 426 -11.50 -13.26 -32.75
CA LEU A 426 -12.53 -12.90 -31.77
C LEU A 426 -13.78 -12.52 -32.58
N GLN A 427 -14.80 -13.37 -32.55
CA GLN A 427 -16.11 -13.01 -33.10
C GLN A 427 -16.71 -11.93 -32.20
N VAL A 428 -16.53 -10.67 -32.60
CA VAL A 428 -17.30 -9.57 -32.05
C VAL A 428 -18.62 -9.56 -32.83
N GLU A 429 -19.70 -10.03 -32.22
CA GLU A 429 -21.04 -9.74 -32.73
C GLU A 429 -21.22 -8.23 -32.72
N ALA A 430 -21.40 -7.67 -33.91
CA ALA A 430 -21.62 -6.24 -34.11
C ALA A 430 -22.98 -5.85 -33.50
N LEU A 431 -22.97 -5.37 -32.26
CA LEU A 431 -24.11 -4.67 -31.68
C LEU A 431 -24.19 -3.26 -32.27
N ASN A 432 -25.36 -2.96 -32.83
CA ASN A 432 -25.70 -1.70 -33.49
C ASN A 432 -25.49 -0.50 -32.55
N ILE A 433 -24.77 0.51 -33.03
CA ILE A 433 -24.21 1.62 -32.23
C ILE A 433 -25.27 2.64 -31.75
N ASP A 434 -26.52 2.56 -32.23
CA ASP A 434 -27.54 3.58 -31.93
C ASP A 434 -28.50 3.26 -30.76
N GLN A 435 -28.24 2.22 -29.95
CA GLN A 435 -29.14 1.85 -28.84
C GLN A 435 -28.45 1.47 -27.51
N ALA A 436 -27.27 2.01 -27.22
CA ALA A 436 -26.71 1.92 -25.86
C ALA A 436 -27.34 2.98 -24.93
N ILE A 437 -28.59 2.75 -24.53
CA ILE A 437 -29.15 3.36 -23.32
C ILE A 437 -28.41 2.72 -22.14
N PHE A 438 -27.65 3.52 -21.40
CA PHE A 438 -27.16 3.12 -20.08
C PHE A 438 -28.38 2.95 -19.16
N VAL A 439 -28.89 1.72 -19.06
CA VAL A 439 -29.73 1.34 -17.94
C VAL A 439 -28.80 1.13 -16.76
N ASN A 440 -28.66 2.16 -15.93
CA ASN A 440 -28.24 1.97 -14.54
C ASN A 440 -29.38 1.23 -13.84
N SER A 441 -29.21 -0.07 -13.60
CA SER A 441 -29.97 -0.79 -12.59
C SER A 441 -29.01 -1.25 -11.51
N TYR A 442 -29.23 -0.74 -10.30
CA TYR A 442 -28.76 -1.34 -9.05
C TYR A 442 -29.40 -2.72 -8.84
#